data_AF-A0A0S6WUC3-F1
#
_entry.id   AF-A0A0S6WUC3-F1
#
_cell.length_a   1.000
_cell.length_b   1.000
_cell.length_c   1.000
_cell.angle_alpha   90.00
_cell.angle_beta   90.00
_cell.angle_gamma   90.00
#
_symmetry.space_group_name_H-M   'P 1'
#
loop_
_entity.id
_entity.type
_entity.pdbx_description
1 polymer ?
#
loop_
_entity_poly.entity_id
_entity_poly.type
_entity_poly.pdbx_seq_one_letter_code
_entity_poly.pdbx_strand_id
1 'polypeptide(L)'
;MPFTRITGSYVTHPLHAPERTADWEDFILTCNPDGSRTAMTLSRFPGNSIVRQVMQTVEADFTPRDGFARLYADGRYAGSVVRQMTGGEVTSVVLGPDGAPIDVSAFPFEAAREVLGYHPTAAEGWKLMKLDRSVPGVQTIELLTTSLTWNGGTMGHGRKVEMPVEYLGEEDMHVPAGTFACHRFLWRTGDIDGDLDIWVTRKDALMVRMNGYAKGHAYVLARCEETVFPDTNEFGDY
;
A
#
# COMPACT_ATOMS: atom_id res chain seq x y z
N MET A 1 18.56 12.54 -4.90
CA MET A 1 18.93 11.10 -4.94
C MET A 1 18.79 10.61 -6.38
N PRO A 2 19.51 9.58 -6.84
CA PRO A 2 19.27 9.05 -8.18
C PRO A 2 17.84 8.54 -8.29
N PHE A 3 17.20 8.76 -9.43
CA PHE A 3 15.91 8.17 -9.71
C PHE A 3 16.07 6.64 -9.74
N THR A 4 15.22 5.95 -8.98
CA THR A 4 15.25 4.49 -8.92
C THR A 4 13.87 3.96 -9.27
N ARG A 5 13.80 2.89 -10.05
CA ARG A 5 12.57 2.15 -10.36
C ARG A 5 12.70 0.72 -9.91
N ILE A 6 11.74 0.26 -9.12
CA ILE A 6 11.57 -1.13 -8.74
C ILE A 6 10.34 -1.66 -9.49
N THR A 7 10.49 -2.79 -10.19
CA THR A 7 9.34 -3.51 -10.74
C THR A 7 9.22 -4.85 -10.05
N GLY A 8 8.00 -5.31 -9.80
CA GLY A 8 7.81 -6.57 -9.10
C GLY A 8 6.38 -7.07 -9.12
N SER A 9 6.18 -8.18 -8.45
CA SER A 9 4.87 -8.83 -8.33
C SER A 9 4.73 -9.58 -7.01
N TYR A 10 3.48 -9.79 -6.61
CA TYR A 10 3.08 -10.58 -5.45
C TYR A 10 2.27 -11.79 -5.88
N VAL A 11 2.45 -12.87 -5.13
CA VAL A 11 1.56 -14.03 -5.14
C VAL A 11 0.84 -14.14 -3.79
N THR A 12 -0.32 -14.79 -3.80
CA THR A 12 -1.01 -15.21 -2.59
C THR A 12 -1.16 -16.72 -2.53
N HIS A 13 -1.17 -17.29 -1.32
CA HIS A 13 -1.38 -18.71 -1.09
C HIS A 13 -1.96 -18.96 0.31
N PRO A 14 -2.63 -20.10 0.56
CA PRO A 14 -2.98 -20.52 1.91
C PRO A 14 -1.71 -20.77 2.75
N LEU A 15 -1.74 -20.42 4.04
CA LEU A 15 -0.60 -20.61 4.95
C LEU A 15 -0.20 -22.09 5.09
N HIS A 16 -1.17 -23.00 5.02
CA HIS A 16 -0.96 -24.44 5.16
C HIS A 16 -0.61 -25.15 3.83
N ALA A 17 -0.58 -24.42 2.72
CA ALA A 17 -0.33 -24.96 1.38
C ALA A 17 0.43 -23.95 0.50
N PRO A 18 1.68 -23.60 0.86
CA PRO A 18 2.46 -22.56 0.18
C PRO A 18 2.76 -22.85 -1.29
N GLU A 19 2.66 -24.11 -1.71
CA GLU A 19 2.79 -24.54 -3.11
C GLU A 19 1.59 -24.14 -3.99
N ARG A 20 0.45 -23.77 -3.38
CA ARG A 20 -0.78 -23.38 -4.09
C ARG A 20 -0.86 -21.87 -4.27
N THR A 21 0.00 -21.34 -5.13
CA THR A 21 0.11 -19.90 -5.40
C THR A 21 -0.88 -19.43 -6.47
N ALA A 22 -1.36 -18.20 -6.31
CA ALA A 22 -2.07 -17.45 -7.34
C ALA A 22 -1.47 -16.05 -7.46
N ASP A 23 -1.39 -15.53 -8.69
CA ASP A 23 -0.98 -14.14 -8.94
C ASP A 23 -1.94 -13.17 -8.26
N TRP A 24 -1.39 -12.16 -7.60
CA TRP A 24 -2.14 -11.23 -6.76
C TRP A 24 -2.01 -9.77 -7.20
N GLU A 25 -0.79 -9.27 -7.38
CA GLU A 25 -0.55 -7.87 -7.69
C GLU A 25 0.75 -7.67 -8.48
N ASP A 26 0.72 -6.83 -9.50
CA ASP A 26 1.90 -6.30 -10.18
C ASP A 26 2.13 -4.85 -9.76
N PHE A 27 3.40 -4.44 -9.65
CA PHE A 27 3.73 -3.07 -9.27
C PHE A 27 4.96 -2.48 -9.97
N ILE A 28 4.95 -1.15 -10.02
CA ILE A 28 6.11 -0.30 -10.24
C ILE A 28 6.20 0.65 -9.05
N LEU A 29 7.35 0.70 -8.40
CA LEU A 29 7.67 1.63 -7.33
C LEU A 29 8.83 2.52 -7.79
N THR A 30 8.69 3.83 -7.66
CA THR A 30 9.79 4.77 -7.90
C THR A 30 10.26 5.42 -6.62
N CYS A 31 11.57 5.64 -6.51
CA CYS A 31 12.15 6.59 -5.57
C CYS A 31 12.61 7.78 -6.39
N ASN A 32 11.94 8.91 -6.18
CA ASN A 32 12.04 10.09 -7.02
C ASN A 32 13.25 10.97 -6.59
N PRO A 33 13.71 11.91 -7.44
CA PRO A 33 14.87 12.73 -7.13
C PRO A 33 14.78 13.53 -5.82
N ASP A 34 13.57 13.98 -5.45
CA ASP A 34 13.23 14.68 -4.21
C ASP A 34 13.12 13.75 -2.98
N GLY A 35 13.29 12.44 -3.17
CA GLY A 35 13.16 11.41 -2.14
C GLY A 35 11.73 10.93 -1.90
N SER A 36 10.73 11.52 -2.56
CA SER A 36 9.38 10.98 -2.56
C SER A 36 9.34 9.59 -3.20
N ARG A 37 8.31 8.81 -2.87
CA ARG A 37 8.10 7.48 -3.43
C ARG A 37 6.73 7.39 -4.05
N THR A 38 6.64 6.81 -5.24
CA THR A 38 5.37 6.61 -5.95
C THR A 38 5.20 5.15 -6.31
N ALA A 39 4.10 4.54 -5.87
CA ALA A 39 3.76 3.16 -6.18
C ALA A 39 2.57 3.14 -7.14
N MET A 40 2.71 2.42 -8.24
CA MET A 40 1.67 2.10 -9.21
C MET A 40 1.42 0.59 -9.16
N THR A 41 0.18 0.17 -8.92
CA THR A 41 -0.16 -1.24 -8.72
C THR A 41 -1.40 -1.64 -9.51
N LEU A 42 -1.44 -2.92 -9.88
CA LEU A 42 -2.61 -3.61 -10.39
C LEU A 42 -2.83 -4.87 -9.55
N SER A 43 -3.80 -4.84 -8.64
CA SER A 43 -4.19 -5.98 -7.81
C SER A 43 -5.41 -6.67 -8.42
N ARG A 44 -5.40 -8.01 -8.39
CA ARG A 44 -6.47 -8.85 -8.93
C ARG A 44 -6.81 -9.95 -7.94
N PHE A 45 -8.01 -9.90 -7.39
CA PHE A 45 -8.50 -10.96 -6.53
C PHE A 45 -8.76 -12.23 -7.36
N PRO A 46 -8.64 -13.44 -6.77
CA PRO A 46 -8.98 -14.69 -7.44
C PRO A 46 -10.35 -14.62 -8.11
N GLY A 47 -10.43 -15.06 -9.37
CA GLY A 47 -11.65 -15.01 -10.17
C GLY A 47 -12.04 -13.61 -10.69
N ASN A 48 -11.19 -12.60 -10.54
CA ASN A 48 -11.44 -11.21 -10.97
C ASN A 48 -12.66 -10.56 -10.30
N SER A 49 -13.04 -11.04 -9.11
CA SER A 49 -14.10 -10.43 -8.31
C SER A 49 -13.81 -8.98 -7.96
N ILE A 50 -12.51 -8.64 -7.82
CA ILE A 50 -12.00 -7.29 -7.68
C ILE A 50 -10.78 -7.12 -8.60
N VAL A 51 -10.76 -6.03 -9.37
CA VAL A 51 -9.57 -5.51 -10.04
C VAL A 51 -9.37 -4.09 -9.57
N ARG A 52 -8.20 -3.81 -8.99
CA ARG A 52 -7.86 -2.52 -8.41
C ARG A 52 -6.61 -1.98 -9.05
N GLN A 53 -6.68 -0.74 -9.53
CA GLN A 53 -5.52 0.01 -9.98
C GLN A 53 -5.28 1.14 -9.00
N VAL A 54 -4.07 1.25 -8.45
CA VAL A 54 -3.73 2.31 -7.50
C VAL A 54 -2.44 2.99 -7.94
N MET A 55 -2.43 4.31 -7.89
CA MET A 55 -1.21 5.11 -7.86
C MET A 55 -1.22 5.91 -6.56
N GLN A 56 -0.16 5.86 -5.76
CA GLN A 56 -0.05 6.71 -4.57
C GLN A 56 1.37 7.19 -4.36
N THR A 57 1.48 8.40 -3.82
CA THR A 57 2.75 9.08 -3.58
C THR A 57 2.88 9.47 -2.11
N VAL A 58 4.06 9.22 -1.55
CA VAL A 58 4.46 9.70 -0.23
C VAL A 58 5.73 10.54 -0.34
N GLU A 59 5.89 11.47 0.59
CA GLU A 59 7.12 12.25 0.79
C GLU A 59 8.28 11.36 1.25
N ALA A 60 9.48 11.93 1.36
CA ALA A 60 10.68 11.21 1.79
C ALA A 60 10.55 10.56 3.19
N ASP A 61 9.73 11.14 4.06
CA ASP A 61 9.40 10.66 5.42
C ASP A 61 8.13 9.79 5.49
N PHE A 62 7.64 9.31 4.33
CA PHE A 62 6.41 8.54 4.18
C PHE A 62 5.12 9.31 4.53
N THR A 63 5.15 10.64 4.64
CA THR A 63 3.92 11.44 4.72
C THR A 63 3.15 11.35 3.40
N PRO A 64 1.84 11.03 3.40
CA PRO A 64 1.06 10.97 2.17
C PRO A 64 0.99 12.31 1.42
N ARG A 65 1.22 12.29 0.10
CA ARG A 65 1.13 13.47 -0.79
C ARG A 65 -0.13 13.45 -1.66
N ASP A 66 -0.35 12.36 -2.39
CA ASP A 66 -1.51 12.18 -3.27
C ASP A 66 -1.79 10.71 -3.56
N GLY A 67 -2.95 10.43 -4.15
CA GLY A 67 -3.24 9.12 -4.69
C GLY A 67 -4.48 9.05 -5.57
N PHE A 68 -4.50 8.01 -6.40
CA PHE A 68 -5.59 7.65 -7.28
C PHE A 68 -5.87 6.16 -7.11
N ALA A 69 -7.15 5.79 -7.05
CA ALA A 69 -7.54 4.40 -7.23
C ALA A 69 -8.73 4.27 -8.16
N ARG A 70 -8.72 3.20 -8.94
CA ARG A 70 -9.82 2.75 -9.79
C ARG A 70 -10.18 1.32 -9.42
N LEU A 71 -11.48 1.07 -9.34
CA LEU A 71 -12.02 -0.20 -8.91
C LEU A 71 -12.98 -0.76 -9.95
N TYR A 72 -12.77 -2.02 -10.28
CA TYR A 72 -13.79 -2.90 -10.85
C TYR A 72 -14.14 -3.95 -9.81
N ALA A 73 -15.43 -4.16 -9.59
CA ALA A 73 -15.96 -5.17 -8.69
C ALA A 73 -17.07 -5.94 -9.40
N ASP A 74 -17.09 -7.26 -9.25
CA ASP A 74 -18.11 -8.16 -9.84
C ASP A 74 -18.34 -7.91 -11.34
N GLY A 75 -17.25 -7.70 -12.08
CA GLY A 75 -17.27 -7.49 -13.53
C GLY A 75 -17.75 -6.10 -13.99
N ARG A 76 -17.89 -5.13 -13.08
CA ARG A 76 -18.36 -3.76 -13.39
C ARG A 76 -17.42 -2.70 -12.85
N TYR A 77 -17.39 -1.55 -13.52
CA TYR A 77 -16.71 -0.37 -12.99
C TYR A 77 -17.45 0.09 -11.73
N ALA A 78 -16.76 0.13 -10.59
CA ALA A 78 -17.33 0.51 -9.30
C ALA A 78 -17.04 1.97 -8.92
N GLY A 79 -16.10 2.61 -9.63
CA GLY A 79 -15.73 4.00 -9.43
C GLY A 79 -14.23 4.21 -9.37
N SER A 80 -13.84 5.49 -9.24
CA SER A 80 -12.47 5.90 -8.97
C SER A 80 -12.46 7.00 -7.90
N VAL A 81 -11.34 7.16 -7.22
CA VAL A 81 -11.11 8.27 -6.28
C VAL A 81 -9.75 8.90 -6.53
N VAL A 82 -9.67 10.22 -6.48
CA VAL A 82 -8.43 11.00 -6.44
C VAL A 82 -8.36 11.69 -5.09
N ARG A 83 -7.18 11.71 -4.47
CA ARG A 83 -6.91 12.49 -3.26
C ARG A 83 -5.64 13.28 -3.38
N GLN A 84 -5.66 14.45 -2.76
CA GLN A 84 -4.50 15.33 -2.62
C GLN A 84 -4.47 15.88 -1.20
N MET A 85 -3.30 15.83 -0.57
CA MET A 85 -3.07 16.39 0.75
C MET A 85 -2.40 17.76 0.60
N THR A 86 -3.06 18.81 1.10
CA THR A 86 -2.52 20.18 1.08
C THR A 86 -2.92 20.89 2.37
N GLY A 87 -1.96 21.53 3.04
CA GLY A 87 -2.28 22.44 4.16
C GLY A 87 -3.02 21.82 5.34
N GLY A 88 -2.84 20.52 5.61
CA GLY A 88 -3.58 19.82 6.67
C GLY A 88 -5.00 19.41 6.29
N GLU A 89 -5.31 19.37 4.99
CA GLU A 89 -6.57 18.86 4.46
C GLU A 89 -6.33 17.81 3.37
N VAL A 90 -7.25 16.86 3.28
CA VAL A 90 -7.38 15.95 2.13
C VAL A 90 -8.53 16.44 1.27
N THR A 91 -8.24 16.85 0.05
CA THR A 91 -9.27 16.98 -0.99
C THR A 91 -9.49 15.62 -1.63
N SER A 92 -10.74 15.17 -1.72
CA SER A 92 -11.13 13.88 -2.29
C SER A 92 -12.16 14.10 -3.40
N VAL A 93 -11.88 13.56 -4.58
CA VAL A 93 -12.79 13.56 -5.74
C VAL A 93 -13.18 12.13 -6.06
N VAL A 94 -14.46 11.80 -5.99
CA VAL A 94 -15.00 10.47 -6.31
C VAL A 94 -15.72 10.53 -7.65
N LEU A 95 -15.33 9.62 -8.53
CA LEU A 95 -15.93 9.39 -9.84
C LEU A 95 -16.75 8.11 -9.75
N GLY A 96 -18.05 8.24 -9.49
CA GLY A 96 -18.97 7.10 -9.39
C GLY A 96 -19.15 6.34 -10.72
N PRO A 97 -19.84 5.19 -10.69
CA PRO A 97 -20.17 4.44 -11.90
C PRO A 97 -21.19 5.19 -12.79
N ASP A 98 -21.19 4.89 -14.09
CA ASP A 98 -22.28 5.18 -15.04
C ASP A 98 -22.86 6.61 -15.03
N GLY A 99 -22.01 7.62 -15.22
CA GLY A 99 -22.48 9.02 -15.37
C GLY A 99 -22.99 9.64 -14.06
N ALA A 100 -22.73 9.01 -12.92
CA ALA A 100 -22.93 9.62 -11.62
C ALA A 100 -22.24 10.99 -11.53
N PRO A 101 -22.83 11.96 -10.81
CA PRO A 101 -22.16 13.23 -10.56
C PRO A 101 -20.79 13.02 -9.93
N ILE A 102 -19.85 13.90 -10.28
CA ILE A 102 -18.56 13.97 -9.59
C ILE A 102 -18.84 14.46 -8.16
N ASP A 103 -18.43 13.67 -7.18
CA ASP A 103 -18.56 14.04 -5.76
C ASP A 103 -17.21 14.55 -5.24
N VAL A 104 -17.21 15.73 -4.64
CA VAL A 104 -16.00 16.42 -4.18
C VAL A 104 -16.18 16.80 -2.72
N SER A 105 -15.25 16.36 -1.89
CA SER A 105 -15.23 16.66 -0.46
C SER A 105 -13.83 17.03 0.01
N ALA A 106 -13.75 17.79 1.10
CA ALA A 106 -12.50 18.08 1.80
C ALA A 106 -12.64 17.72 3.28
N PHE A 107 -11.58 17.17 3.86
CA PHE A 107 -11.56 16.73 5.26
C PHE A 107 -10.25 17.12 5.95
N PRO A 108 -10.25 17.45 7.26
CA PRO A 108 -9.03 17.68 8.02
C PRO A 108 -8.13 16.44 8.02
N PHE A 109 -6.82 16.67 7.88
CA PHE A 109 -5.78 15.65 7.80
C PHE A 109 -4.57 15.96 8.69
N GLU A 110 -4.30 15.09 9.65
CA GLU A 110 -3.14 15.18 10.55
C GLU A 110 -1.99 14.30 10.05
N ALA A 111 -1.14 14.85 9.20
CA ALA A 111 -0.01 14.15 8.55
C ALA A 111 0.95 13.38 9.50
N ALA A 112 0.97 13.74 10.78
CA ALA A 112 1.76 13.04 11.81
C ALA A 112 1.17 11.67 12.20
N ARG A 113 -0.15 11.48 12.09
CA ARG A 113 -0.87 10.30 12.58
C ARG A 113 -1.65 9.58 11.49
N GLU A 114 -1.98 10.29 10.42
CA GLU A 114 -2.91 9.83 9.41
C GLU A 114 -2.22 9.37 8.13
N VAL A 115 -2.79 8.32 7.54
CA VAL A 115 -2.30 7.65 6.32
C VAL A 115 -3.47 7.36 5.37
N LEU A 116 -3.18 7.12 4.09
CA LEU A 116 -4.22 6.78 3.10
C LEU A 116 -4.39 5.26 2.94
N GLY A 117 -5.65 4.81 2.90
CA GLY A 117 -6.03 3.41 2.71
C GLY A 117 -6.55 3.12 1.31
N TYR A 118 -5.62 2.75 0.42
CA TYR A 118 -5.94 2.32 -0.95
C TYR A 118 -5.86 0.80 -1.17
N HIS A 119 -5.36 0.04 -0.20
CA HIS A 119 -5.12 -1.40 -0.29
C HIS A 119 -4.21 -1.89 -1.44
N PRO A 120 -3.10 -1.21 -1.83
CA PRO A 120 -2.05 -1.83 -2.65
C PRO A 120 -1.05 -2.58 -1.75
N THR A 121 -0.78 -3.84 -2.06
CA THR A 121 0.14 -4.69 -1.29
C THR A 121 1.53 -4.09 -1.23
N ALA A 122 2.05 -3.60 -2.36
CA ALA A 122 3.39 -3.05 -2.49
C ALA A 122 3.68 -1.92 -1.48
N ALA A 123 2.71 -1.04 -1.29
CA ALA A 123 2.86 0.18 -0.52
C ALA A 123 2.10 0.14 0.81
N GLU A 124 1.60 -1.04 1.19
CA GLU A 124 0.93 -1.27 2.47
C GLU A 124 1.90 -1.14 3.66
N GLY A 125 3.21 -1.17 3.42
CA GLY A 125 4.23 -0.89 4.44
C GLY A 125 4.38 0.59 4.78
N TRP A 126 3.98 1.51 3.91
CA TRP A 126 4.19 2.95 4.11
C TRP A 126 3.45 3.49 5.32
N LYS A 127 2.24 2.99 5.58
CA LYS A 127 1.48 3.35 6.78
C LYS A 127 2.20 3.01 8.09
N LEU A 128 2.96 1.92 8.09
CA LEU A 128 3.68 1.45 9.28
C LEU A 128 4.88 2.33 9.63
N MET A 129 5.29 3.22 8.71
CA MET A 129 6.37 4.16 8.93
C MET A 129 5.98 5.33 9.82
N LYS A 130 4.71 5.44 10.22
CA LYS A 130 4.26 6.37 11.25
C LYS A 130 4.44 5.86 12.68
N LEU A 131 4.80 4.59 12.90
CA LEU A 131 5.12 4.11 14.24
C LEU A 131 6.44 4.70 14.74
N ASP A 132 6.47 5.12 16.01
CA ASP A 132 7.72 5.33 16.72
C ASP A 132 8.30 3.98 17.12
N ARG A 133 9.30 3.52 16.35
CA ARG A 133 9.95 2.22 16.56
C ARG A 133 10.78 2.13 17.86
N SER A 134 11.00 3.25 18.56
CA SER A 134 11.65 3.25 19.87
C SER A 134 10.68 2.94 21.03
N VAL A 135 9.37 3.04 20.77
CA VAL A 135 8.32 2.79 21.75
C VAL A 135 7.85 1.34 21.64
N PRO A 136 7.98 0.54 22.71
CA PRO A 136 7.49 -0.84 22.72
C PRO A 136 5.96 -0.91 22.85
N GLY A 137 5.39 -2.02 22.40
CA GLY A 137 3.95 -2.30 22.50
C GLY A 137 3.12 -1.68 21.39
N VAL A 138 1.80 -1.72 21.59
CA VAL A 138 0.81 -1.31 20.58
C VAL A 138 0.71 0.22 20.50
N GLN A 139 0.80 0.74 19.28
CA GLN A 139 0.55 2.12 18.90
C GLN A 139 -0.61 2.17 17.91
N THR A 140 -1.34 3.30 17.87
CA THR A 140 -2.46 3.47 16.94
C THR A 140 -2.07 4.43 15.81
N ILE A 141 -2.25 3.98 14.57
CA ILE A 141 -2.24 4.82 13.37
C ILE A 141 -3.69 5.06 12.93
N GLU A 142 -3.98 6.21 12.35
CA GLU A 142 -5.29 6.50 11.77
C GLU A 142 -5.24 6.36 10.24
N LEU A 143 -6.13 5.53 9.70
CA LEU A 143 -6.21 5.23 8.27
C LEU A 143 -7.46 5.87 7.67
N LEU A 144 -7.29 6.73 6.66
CA LEU A 144 -8.40 7.24 5.85
C LEU A 144 -8.67 6.28 4.69
N THR A 145 -9.68 5.42 4.84
CA THR A 145 -10.03 4.40 3.83
C THR A 145 -10.64 5.03 2.58
N THR A 146 -10.63 4.31 1.45
CA THR A 146 -11.36 4.66 0.21
C THR A 146 -12.61 3.80 -0.01
N SER A 147 -12.86 2.86 0.91
CA SER A 147 -13.98 1.92 0.88
C SER A 147 -14.60 1.81 2.27
N LEU A 148 -15.88 1.46 2.32
CA LEU A 148 -16.58 1.08 3.55
C LEU A 148 -16.66 -0.44 3.74
N THR A 149 -16.28 -1.20 2.71
CA THR A 149 -16.23 -2.67 2.76
C THR A 149 -14.85 -3.15 3.17
N TRP A 150 -14.79 -4.24 3.92
CA TRP A 150 -13.54 -4.78 4.45
C TRP A 150 -12.54 -5.21 3.36
N ASN A 151 -13.04 -5.68 2.21
CA ASN A 151 -12.21 -6.12 1.09
C ASN A 151 -11.87 -4.98 0.11
N GLY A 152 -12.37 -3.76 0.37
CA GLY A 152 -12.22 -2.65 -0.55
C GLY A 152 -12.99 -2.81 -1.86
N GLY A 153 -14.14 -3.49 -1.82
CA GLY A 153 -15.03 -3.75 -2.96
C GLY A 153 -15.98 -2.60 -3.33
N THR A 154 -15.94 -1.48 -2.59
CA THR A 154 -16.63 -0.22 -2.95
C THR A 154 -15.65 0.94 -3.03
N MET A 155 -16.01 1.99 -3.76
CA MET A 155 -15.20 3.20 -3.91
C MET A 155 -15.99 4.43 -3.42
N GLY A 156 -15.37 5.28 -2.61
CA GLY A 156 -15.97 6.52 -2.11
C GLY A 156 -15.02 7.33 -1.23
N HIS A 157 -15.57 8.30 -0.50
CA HIS A 157 -14.78 9.11 0.45
C HIS A 157 -14.29 8.32 1.67
N GLY A 158 -14.87 7.13 1.93
CA GLY A 158 -14.48 6.24 3.01
C GLY A 158 -14.67 6.86 4.40
N ARG A 159 -13.85 6.43 5.36
CA ARG A 159 -13.85 6.96 6.74
C ARG A 159 -12.49 6.77 7.39
N LYS A 160 -12.26 7.49 8.49
CA LYS A 160 -11.12 7.23 9.38
C LYS A 160 -11.37 5.96 10.17
N VAL A 161 -10.36 5.10 10.26
CA VAL A 161 -10.35 3.90 11.10
C VAL A 161 -9.05 3.81 11.86
N GLU A 162 -9.12 3.31 13.08
CA GLU A 162 -7.93 3.08 13.90
C GLU A 162 -7.24 1.78 13.49
N MET A 163 -5.91 1.83 13.49
CA MET A 163 -5.04 0.74 13.11
C MET A 163 -4.03 0.49 14.25
N PRO A 164 -4.36 -0.38 15.22
CA PRO A 164 -3.44 -0.73 16.30
C PRO A 164 -2.34 -1.66 15.79
N VAL A 165 -1.08 -1.24 15.91
CA VAL A 165 0.09 -1.92 15.37
C VAL A 165 1.19 -1.96 16.42
N GLU A 166 1.91 -3.07 16.48
CA GLU A 166 3.10 -3.25 17.31
C GLU A 166 4.33 -3.45 16.42
N TYR A 167 5.44 -2.77 16.75
CA TYR A 167 6.73 -3.03 16.11
C TYR A 167 7.46 -4.17 16.83
N LEU A 168 7.84 -5.21 16.07
CA LEU A 168 8.45 -6.43 16.62
C LEU A 168 9.97 -6.47 16.43
N GLY A 169 10.56 -5.48 15.76
CA GLY A 169 11.99 -5.39 15.53
C GLY A 169 12.39 -5.66 14.08
N GLU A 170 13.64 -6.08 13.91
CA GLU A 170 14.26 -6.26 12.62
C GLU A 170 14.67 -7.71 12.40
N GLU A 171 14.43 -8.24 11.20
CA GLU A 171 14.88 -9.57 10.80
C GLU A 171 15.07 -9.66 9.28
N ASP A 172 15.79 -10.68 8.83
CA ASP A 172 15.92 -10.99 7.41
C ASP A 172 14.80 -11.93 6.96
N MET A 173 14.03 -11.51 5.95
CA MET A 173 12.93 -12.29 5.40
C MET A 173 13.31 -12.91 4.06
N HIS A 174 13.01 -14.20 3.92
CA HIS A 174 13.31 -15.00 2.73
C HIS A 174 12.02 -15.27 1.96
N VAL A 175 11.98 -14.86 0.69
CA VAL A 175 10.83 -14.99 -0.22
C VAL A 175 11.32 -15.38 -1.63
N PRO A 176 10.44 -15.73 -2.59
CA PRO A 176 10.88 -16.08 -3.94
C PRO A 176 11.68 -14.97 -4.64
N ALA A 177 11.40 -13.70 -4.33
CA ALA A 177 12.15 -12.56 -4.87
C ALA A 177 13.57 -12.40 -4.28
N GLY A 178 13.94 -13.17 -3.25
CA GLY A 178 15.25 -13.10 -2.59
C GLY A 178 15.16 -12.92 -1.07
N THR A 179 16.28 -12.50 -0.48
CA THR A 179 16.39 -12.17 0.96
C THR A 179 16.40 -10.66 1.15
N PHE A 180 15.61 -10.17 2.10
CA PHE A 180 15.48 -8.74 2.39
C PHE A 180 15.66 -8.47 3.87
N ALA A 181 16.45 -7.45 4.20
CA ALA A 181 16.46 -6.88 5.54
C ALA A 181 15.13 -6.16 5.78
N CYS A 182 14.40 -6.57 6.82
CA CYS A 182 13.04 -6.09 7.07
C CYS A 182 12.87 -5.47 8.45
N HIS A 183 11.87 -4.61 8.54
CA HIS A 183 11.13 -4.34 9.77
C HIS A 183 9.96 -5.30 9.86
N ARG A 184 9.68 -5.80 11.06
CA ARG A 184 8.55 -6.67 11.34
C ARG A 184 7.52 -5.96 12.23
N PHE A 185 6.25 -6.10 11.86
CA PHE A 185 5.13 -5.48 12.56
C PHE A 185 4.02 -6.50 12.77
N LEU A 186 3.24 -6.29 13.83
CA LEU A 186 2.02 -7.02 14.11
C LEU A 186 0.84 -6.06 14.13
N TRP A 187 -0.02 -6.14 13.12
CA TRP A 187 -1.25 -5.37 13.08
C TRP A 187 -2.37 -6.13 13.78
N ARG A 188 -2.83 -5.58 14.90
CA ARG A 188 -3.87 -6.15 15.78
C ARG A 188 -5.28 -5.84 15.27
N THR A 189 -5.73 -6.49 14.19
CA THR A 189 -7.07 -6.19 13.63
C THR A 189 -8.24 -6.67 14.52
N GLY A 190 -7.95 -7.40 15.60
CA GLY A 190 -8.94 -7.95 16.51
C GLY A 190 -9.80 -9.03 15.85
N ASP A 191 -11.08 -9.07 16.22
CA ASP A 191 -12.04 -10.09 15.76
C ASP A 191 -12.39 -10.01 14.26
N ILE A 192 -11.97 -8.96 13.55
CA ILE A 192 -12.32 -8.74 12.14
C ILE A 192 -11.50 -9.65 11.22
N ASP A 193 -10.17 -9.56 11.30
CA ASP A 193 -9.25 -10.25 10.38
C ASP A 193 -8.17 -11.08 11.12
N GLY A 194 -8.19 -11.08 12.46
CA GLY A 194 -7.10 -11.58 13.29
C GLY A 194 -5.80 -10.81 13.12
N ASP A 195 -4.79 -11.16 13.92
CA ASP A 195 -3.51 -10.47 13.82
C ASP A 195 -2.84 -10.73 12.44
N LEU A 196 -2.30 -9.67 11.86
CA LEU A 196 -1.53 -9.71 10.61
C LEU A 196 -0.05 -9.49 10.91
N ASP A 197 0.78 -10.47 10.56
CA ASP A 197 2.24 -10.37 10.68
C ASP A 197 2.82 -9.83 9.37
N ILE A 198 3.58 -8.76 9.44
CA ILE A 198 3.94 -7.93 8.30
C ILE A 198 5.44 -7.66 8.28
N TRP A 199 6.07 -7.91 7.13
CA TRP A 199 7.48 -7.64 6.88
C TRP A 199 7.63 -6.65 5.74
N VAL A 200 8.39 -5.58 5.97
CA VAL A 200 8.61 -4.52 4.99
C VAL A 200 10.11 -4.21 4.87
N THR A 201 10.58 -3.88 3.67
CA THR A 201 11.99 -3.50 3.47
C THR A 201 12.34 -2.25 4.27
N ARG A 202 13.57 -2.17 4.79
CA ARG A 202 13.99 -0.99 5.59
C ARG A 202 14.19 0.28 4.78
N LYS A 203 14.49 0.14 3.48
CA LYS A 203 14.83 1.25 2.58
C LYS A 203 13.59 1.97 2.04
N ASP A 204 12.64 1.21 1.49
CA ASP A 204 11.50 1.75 0.75
C ASP A 204 10.15 1.37 1.35
N ALA A 205 10.17 0.67 2.48
CA ALA A 205 8.98 0.13 3.15
C ALA A 205 8.07 -0.67 2.19
N LEU A 206 8.70 -1.35 1.23
CA LEU A 206 8.04 -2.26 0.31
C LEU A 206 7.63 -3.51 1.09
N MET A 207 6.37 -3.95 0.95
CA MET A 207 5.91 -5.19 1.56
C MET A 207 6.72 -6.38 1.03
N VAL A 208 7.33 -7.17 1.90
CA VAL A 208 8.03 -8.40 1.54
C VAL A 208 7.12 -9.61 1.76
N ARG A 209 6.41 -9.62 2.90
CA ARG A 209 5.46 -10.67 3.25
C ARG A 209 4.39 -10.14 4.19
N MET A 210 3.18 -10.63 4.05
CA MET A 210 2.10 -10.47 5.03
C MET A 210 1.41 -11.81 5.28
N ASN A 211 1.27 -12.21 6.54
CA ASN A 211 0.51 -13.39 6.95
C ASN A 211 -0.76 -12.94 7.67
N GLY A 212 -1.93 -13.35 7.19
CA GLY A 212 -3.20 -13.19 7.91
C GLY A 212 -3.65 -14.50 8.52
N TYR A 213 -3.52 -14.65 9.84
CA TYR A 213 -3.72 -15.93 10.51
C TYR A 213 -5.19 -16.37 10.54
N ALA A 214 -6.14 -15.47 10.79
CA ALA A 214 -7.57 -15.84 10.81
C ALA A 214 -8.08 -16.23 9.41
N LYS A 215 -7.61 -15.54 8.37
CA LYS A 215 -7.93 -15.86 6.97
C LYS A 215 -7.12 -17.05 6.44
N GLY A 216 -6.05 -17.44 7.13
CA GLY A 216 -5.17 -18.53 6.73
C GLY A 216 -4.46 -18.29 5.39
N HIS A 217 -4.14 -17.05 5.05
CA HIS A 217 -3.51 -16.68 3.77
C HIS A 217 -2.24 -15.84 3.95
N ALA A 218 -1.34 -15.94 2.99
CA ALA A 218 -0.16 -15.07 2.87
C ALA A 218 -0.18 -14.29 1.56
N TYR A 219 0.49 -13.15 1.58
CA TYR A 219 0.88 -12.37 0.40
C TYR A 219 2.40 -12.26 0.42
N VAL A 220 3.05 -12.63 -0.67
CA VAL A 220 4.50 -12.84 -0.70
C VAL A 220 5.09 -12.20 -1.96
N LEU A 221 6.16 -11.42 -1.78
CA LEU A 221 6.90 -10.81 -2.88
C LEU A 221 7.56 -11.89 -3.74
N ALA A 222 7.11 -12.01 -4.99
CA ALA A 222 7.50 -13.06 -5.91
C ALA A 222 8.62 -12.64 -6.86
N ARG A 223 8.59 -11.38 -7.31
CA ARG A 223 9.63 -10.77 -8.16
C ARG A 223 9.92 -9.35 -7.68
N CYS A 224 11.18 -8.94 -7.73
CA CYS A 224 11.61 -7.60 -7.38
C CYS A 224 12.90 -7.25 -8.12
N GLU A 225 12.86 -6.26 -9.00
CA GLU A 225 13.99 -5.83 -9.82
C GLU A 225 14.17 -4.31 -9.69
N GLU A 226 15.31 -3.89 -9.16
CA GLU A 226 15.68 -2.47 -9.00
C GLU A 226 16.55 -2.02 -10.19
N THR A 227 16.19 -0.88 -10.79
CA THR A 227 16.98 -0.15 -11.79
C THR A 227 17.30 1.23 -11.24
N VAL A 228 18.58 1.59 -11.20
CA VAL A 228 19.05 2.93 -10.83
C VAL A 228 19.35 3.72 -12.10
N PHE A 229 18.77 4.90 -12.21
CA PHE A 229 19.01 5.83 -13.32
C PHE A 229 19.94 6.94 -12.81
N PRO A 230 21.17 7.01 -13.33
CA PRO A 230 22.13 8.03 -12.91
C PRO A 230 21.66 9.43 -13.32
N ASP A 231 22.07 10.44 -12.56
CA ASP A 231 21.84 11.86 -12.87
C ASP A 231 22.86 12.36 -13.92
N THR A 232 22.94 11.63 -15.03
CA THR A 232 23.78 11.97 -16.17
C THR A 232 22.87 12.26 -17.34
N ASN A 233 23.12 13.37 -18.03
CA ASN A 233 22.45 13.64 -19.29
C ASN A 233 22.86 12.55 -20.31
N GLU A 234 21.96 11.60 -20.56
CA GLU A 234 22.20 10.46 -21.45
C GLU A 234 22.48 10.87 -22.90
N PHE A 235 22.21 12.14 -23.23
CA PHE A 235 22.39 12.72 -24.57
C PHE A 235 23.42 13.86 -24.62
N GLY A 236 24.10 14.19 -23.51
CA GLY A 236 25.08 15.29 -23.42
C GLY A 236 24.46 16.69 -23.37
N ASP A 237 25.26 17.71 -23.03
CA ASP A 237 24.80 19.10 -22.90
C ASP A 237 24.14 19.59 -24.20
N TYR A 238 22.86 20.00 -24.10
CA TYR A 238 22.10 20.63 -25.19
C TYR A 238 22.37 22.13 -25.26
#